data_AF-A0A358M5Z5-F1
#
_entry.id   AF-A0A358M5Z5-F1
#
_cell.length_a   1.000
_cell.length_b   1.000
_cell.length_c   1.000
_cell.angle_alpha   90.00
_cell.angle_beta   90.00
_cell.angle_gamma   90.00
#
_symmetry.space_group_name_H-M   'P 1'
#
loop_
_entity.id
_entity.type
_entity.pdbx_description
1 polymer ?
#
loop_
_entity_poly.entity_id
_entity_poly.type
_entity_poly.pdbx_seq_one_letter_code
_entity_poly.pdbx_strand_id
1 'polypeptide(L)' 'MNFMRKFYRLIKQALPHLTLICAAALIVLLIVNYYNPLMNFLDNTTAHVLMYALCSLSILLAVKTIYTDLKK' A
#
# COMPACT_ATOMS: atom_id res chain seq x y z
N MET A 1 -18.28 21.24 -10.46
CA MET A 1 -16.91 20.85 -10.89
C MET A 1 -15.82 20.91 -9.80
N ASN A 2 -16.09 21.33 -8.55
CA ASN A 2 -15.05 21.48 -7.51
C ASN A 2 -14.84 20.26 -6.60
N PHE A 3 -15.82 19.36 -6.49
CA PHE A 3 -15.76 18.23 -5.56
C PHE A 3 -14.72 17.18 -5.95
N MET A 4 -14.68 16.79 -7.23
CA MET A 4 -13.73 15.79 -7.77
C MET A 4 -12.26 16.21 -7.61
N ARG A 5 -11.93 17.50 -7.75
CA ARG A 5 -10.56 18.00 -7.55
C ARG A 5 -10.13 17.96 -6.08
N LYS A 6 -11.06 18.24 -5.15
CA LYS A 6 -10.79 18.13 -3.70
C LYS A 6 -10.56 16.68 -3.29
N PHE A 7 -11.43 15.78 -3.77
CA PHE A 7 -11.30 14.34 -3.54
C PHE A 7 -9.99 13.78 -4.09
N TYR A 8 -9.60 14.19 -5.30
CA TYR A 8 -8.31 13.81 -5.90
C TYR A 8 -7.12 14.29 -5.07
N ARG A 9 -7.16 15.51 -4.52
CA ARG A 9 -6.09 16.02 -3.65
C ARG A 9 -5.99 15.25 -2.33
N LEU A 10 -7.13 14.88 -1.74
CA LEU A 10 -7.18 14.07 -0.52
C LEU A 10 -6.63 12.66 -0.77
N ILE A 11 -7.04 12.00 -1.85
CA ILE A 11 -6.47 10.70 -2.26
C ILE A 11 -4.97 10.86 -2.47
N LYS A 12 -4.52 11.92 -3.15
CA LYS A 12 -3.10 12.17 -3.40
C LYS A 12 -2.30 12.31 -2.10
N GLN A 13 -2.86 12.90 -1.05
CA GLN A 13 -2.21 12.99 0.27
C GLN A 13 -2.31 11.69 1.07
N ALA A 14 -3.41 10.96 0.98
CA ALA A 14 -3.62 9.72 1.73
C ALA A 14 -2.87 8.51 1.14
N LEU A 15 -2.60 8.51 -0.17
CA LEU A 15 -1.90 7.43 -0.89
C LEU A 15 -0.56 7.00 -0.24
N PRO A 16 0.37 7.91 0.12
CA PRO A 16 1.61 7.55 0.80
C PRO A 16 1.41 6.98 2.21
N HIS A 17 0.36 7.42 2.92
CA HIS A 17 0.08 6.90 4.26
C HIS A 17 -0.54 5.49 4.19
N LEU A 18 -1.44 5.25 3.25
CA LEU A 18 -2.06 3.94 3.01
C LEU A 18 -1.04 2.87 2.60
N THR A 19 -0.07 3.24 1.74
CA THR A 19 1.05 2.36 1.36
C THR A 19 1.90 1.97 2.57
N LEU A 20 2.23 2.94 3.43
CA LEU A 20 3.04 2.73 4.62
C LEU A 20 2.33 1.82 5.65
N ILE A 21 1.03 2.04 5.86
CA ILE A 21 0.20 1.20 6.73
C ILE A 21 0.11 -0.23 6.17
N CYS A 22 -0.13 -0.39 4.87
CA CYS A 22 -0.14 -1.72 4.26
C CYS A 22 1.21 -2.42 4.36
N ALA A 23 2.33 -1.67 4.23
CA ALA A 23 3.67 -2.23 4.34
C ALA A 23 3.93 -2.74 5.76
N ALA A 24 3.61 -1.92 6.76
CA ALA A 24 3.72 -2.30 8.16
C ALA A 24 2.86 -3.53 8.49
N ALA A 25 1.62 -3.58 8.00
CA ALA A 25 0.73 -4.72 8.20
C ALA A 25 1.30 -6.02 7.60
N LEU A 26 1.89 -5.97 6.40
CA LEU A 26 2.53 -7.13 5.79
C LEU A 26 3.80 -7.57 6.52
N ILE A 27 4.60 -6.62 7.03
CA ILE A 27 5.76 -6.93 7.87
C ILE A 27 5.32 -7.67 9.15
N VAL A 28 4.26 -7.19 9.81
CA VAL A 28 3.72 -7.86 11.00
C VAL A 28 3.20 -9.26 10.66
N LEU A 29 2.47 -9.43 9.56
CA LEU A 29 2.02 -10.74 9.09
C LEU A 29 3.18 -11.69 8.79
N LEU A 30 4.25 -11.19 8.16
CA LEU A 30 5.46 -11.97 7.89
C LEU A 30 6.13 -12.42 9.19
N ILE A 31 6.26 -11.52 10.17
CA ILE A 31 6.84 -11.83 11.48
C ILE A 31 5.99 -12.90 12.18
N VAL A 32 4.67 -12.71 12.24
CA VAL A 32 3.77 -13.68 12.88
C VAL A 32 3.80 -15.03 12.17
N ASN A 33 3.88 -15.05 10.83
CA ASN A 33 4.00 -16.28 10.05
C ASN A 33 5.35 -16.98 10.29
N TYR A 34 6.44 -16.22 10.49
CA TYR A 34 7.75 -16.78 10.83
C TYR A 34 7.75 -17.46 12.21
N TYR A 35 7.13 -16.81 13.21
CA TYR A 35 7.06 -17.37 14.57
C TYR A 35 5.95 -18.42 14.74
N ASN A 36 4.92 -18.42 13.89
CA ASN A 36 3.82 -19.39 13.93
C ASN A 36 3.45 -19.89 12.51
N PRO A 37 4.32 -20.71 11.88
CA PRO A 37 4.13 -21.15 10.50
C PRO A 37 2.93 -22.08 10.31
N LEU A 38 2.40 -22.67 11.39
CA LEU A 38 1.28 -23.63 11.36
C LEU A 38 -0.07 -22.98 11.02
N MET A 39 -0.21 -21.67 11.22
CA MET A 39 -1.47 -20.93 10.96
C MET A 39 -1.62 -20.45 9.51
N ASN A 40 -0.62 -20.68 8.66
CA ASN A 40 -0.61 -20.36 7.23
C ASN A 40 -1.13 -18.95 6.88
N PHE A 41 -0.75 -17.96 7.68
CA PHE A 41 -1.24 -16.58 7.54
C PHE A 41 -0.83 -15.93 6.21
N LEU A 42 0.29 -16.35 5.63
CA LEU A 42 0.85 -15.77 4.41
C LEU A 42 0.35 -16.44 3.12
N ASP A 43 0.02 -17.73 3.17
CA ASP A 43 -0.46 -18.55 2.04
C ASP A 43 -2.00 -18.47 1.91
N ASN A 44 -2.65 -17.79 2.84
CA ASN A 44 -4.04 -17.39 2.80
C ASN A 44 -4.29 -16.41 1.63
N THR A 45 -5.36 -16.63 0.87
CA THR A 45 -5.84 -15.75 -0.21
C THR A 45 -5.93 -14.28 0.19
N THR A 46 -6.27 -13.98 1.44
CA THR A 46 -6.34 -12.63 2.01
C THR A 46 -4.98 -11.94 2.07
N ALA A 47 -3.92 -12.66 2.44
CA ALA A 47 -2.57 -12.11 2.51
C ALA A 47 -1.99 -11.87 1.11
N HIS A 48 -2.24 -12.79 0.17
CA HIS A 48 -1.90 -12.57 -1.24
C HIS A 48 -2.59 -11.34 -1.81
N VAL A 49 -3.90 -11.16 -1.56
CA VAL A 49 -4.63 -9.95 -1.97
C VAL A 49 -4.00 -8.69 -1.36
N LEU A 50 -3.62 -8.74 -0.09
CA LEU A 50 -2.96 -7.61 0.58
C LEU A 50 -1.58 -7.31 -0.02
N MET A 51 -0.82 -8.33 -0.40
CA MET A 51 0.46 -8.19 -1.11
C MET A 51 0.29 -7.56 -2.49
N TYR A 52 -0.68 -8.02 -3.29
CA TYR A 52 -0.97 -7.41 -4.60
C TYR A 52 -1.48 -5.96 -4.47
N ALA A 53 -2.31 -5.69 -3.46
CA ALA A 53 -2.77 -4.34 -3.13
C ALA A 53 -1.59 -3.43 -2.74
N LEU A 54 -0.70 -3.88 -1.87
CA LEU A 54 0.52 -3.15 -1.52
C LEU A 54 1.38 -2.88 -2.76
N CYS A 55 1.62 -3.90 -3.58
CA CYS A 55 2.48 -3.80 -4.74
C CYS A 55 1.96 -2.75 -5.73
N SER A 56 0.67 -2.81 -6.06
CA SER A 56 0.03 -1.82 -6.95
C SER A 56 0.04 -0.40 -6.36
N LEU A 57 -0.27 -0.25 -5.06
CA LEU A 57 -0.19 1.04 -4.36
C LEU A 57 1.24 1.61 -4.32
N SER A 58 2.24 0.76 -4.15
CA SER A 58 3.66 1.14 -4.13
C SER A 58 4.14 1.63 -5.50
N ILE A 59 3.76 0.94 -6.58
CA ILE A 59 4.06 1.37 -7.96
C ILE A 59 3.40 2.72 -8.24
N LEU A 60 2.11 2.89 -7.89
CA LEU A 60 1.40 4.16 -8.04
C LEU A 60 2.06 5.30 -7.27
N LEU A 61 2.55 5.03 -6.05
CA LEU A 61 3.26 6.02 -5.26
C LEU A 61 4.62 6.38 -5.87
N ALA A 62 5.38 5.39 -6.35
CA ALA A 62 6.68 5.61 -6.98
C ALA A 62 6.53 6.46 -8.25
N VAL A 63 5.59 6.11 -9.14
CA VAL A 63 5.27 6.90 -10.34
C VAL A 63 4.89 8.33 -9.96
N LYS A 64 3.98 8.51 -9.00
CA LYS A 64 3.59 9.86 -8.53
C LYS A 64 4.79 10.65 -7.99
N THR A 65 5.69 10.01 -7.26
CA THR A 65 6.87 10.65 -6.68
C THR A 65 7.80 11.13 -7.78
N ILE A 66 8.13 10.27 -8.75
CA ILE A 66 8.94 10.60 -9.92
C ILE A 66 8.32 11.76 -10.70
N TYR A 67 7.01 11.73 -10.99
CA TYR A 67 6.32 12.83 -11.68
C TYR A 67 6.30 14.14 -10.90
N THR A 68 6.28 14.09 -9.57
CA THR A 68 6.32 15.30 -8.74
C THR A 68 7.72 15.91 -8.75
N ASP A 69 8.75 15.06 -8.72
CA ASP A 69 10.16 15.46 -8.79
C ASP A 69 10.51 16.04 -10.17
N LEU A 70 10.09 15.37 -11.27
CA LEU A 70 10.28 15.82 -12.65
C LEU A 70 9.57 17.15 -13.00
N LYS A 71 8.55 17.52 -12.22
CA LYS A 71 7.79 18.77 -12.44
C LYS A 71 8.35 19.94 -11.63
N LYS A 72 9.33 19.70 -10.77
CA LYS A 72 10.01 20.71 -9.96
C LYS A 72 11.14 21.37 -10.75
#